data_AF-A0A523T1L3-F1
#
_entry.id   AF-A0A523T1L3-F1
#
_cell.length_a   1.000
_cell.length_b   1.000
_cell.length_c   1.000
_cell.angle_alpha   90.00
_cell.angle_beta   90.00
_cell.angle_gamma   90.00
#
_symmetry.space_group_name_H-M   'P 1'
#
loop_
_entity.id
_entity.type
_entity.pdbx_description
1 polymer ?
#
loop_
_entity_poly.entity_id
_entity_poly.type
_entity_poly.pdbx_seq_one_letter_code
_entity_poly.pdbx_strand_id
1 'polypeptide(L)'
;MVEFWQKPFMPYEMLTPGFEAVWMGKKLEEGTKLKKVGESKDEAGAVLQEGEFVDKESNIYYKWSLWSFTLDESAWDDKIRYINKMQQKLGPLDDDTRRIRAQIAGLVHCDSGFPVTADQILDAIGRGKLPDPAFHAGCWHSMGTKTTQPRQPEAMQVIEETLLRYLDGKPAEELISKYPFARWFIERTYEWFGPVESFTDLQKLMVKRLLLPFEFLTTRTTRNTRNTPDSVREKVHSRCYESGSEGFKLDDEISKVAGLPDIHVDYADYQKNAESLTDAKKKLYRIAYTMRFGLPDTCDCHHATFRKMERWLYGIGTGEPEIPTRIKGTERKRLRQLIFGYALALDKWLLGIPMQFLLLDLGHIGLGFDLKNEILRVYAHLGEERTPVKEWLAACLWHNACYNTTGGWEFGILNKRHRESYEETTAKGVKVDVWITRNTPSNND
;
A
#
# COMPACT_ATOMS: atom_id res chain seq x y z
N MET A 1 17.20 0.84 -3.93
CA MET A 1 16.22 1.90 -4.26
C MET A 1 16.85 3.24 -3.88
N VAL A 2 16.62 4.34 -4.62
CA VAL A 2 17.18 5.65 -4.24
C VAL A 2 16.49 6.14 -2.96
N GLU A 3 17.25 6.53 -1.94
CA GLU A 3 16.70 7.09 -0.70
C GLU A 3 16.28 8.56 -0.89
N PHE A 4 15.19 8.78 -1.62
CA PHE A 4 14.73 10.11 -2.03
C PHE A 4 14.57 11.09 -0.85
N TRP A 5 14.16 10.59 0.32
CA TRP A 5 13.94 11.42 1.52
C TRP A 5 15.22 12.11 2.02
N GLN A 6 16.39 11.56 1.74
CA GLN A 6 17.69 12.12 2.15
C GLN A 6 18.33 13.00 1.08
N LYS A 7 17.82 12.97 -0.16
CA LYS A 7 18.42 13.71 -1.26
C LYS A 7 17.94 15.16 -1.26
N PRO A 8 18.81 16.12 -1.59
CA PRO A 8 18.40 17.51 -1.74
C PRO A 8 17.52 17.63 -2.98
N PHE A 9 16.43 18.38 -2.85
CA PHE A 9 15.60 18.69 -3.99
C PHE A 9 16.35 19.54 -5.02
N MET A 10 15.95 19.39 -6.28
CA MET A 10 16.38 20.30 -7.33
C MET A 10 15.77 21.69 -7.10
N PRO A 11 16.43 22.81 -7.51
CA PRO A 11 15.81 24.13 -7.46
C PRO A 11 14.44 24.16 -8.12
N TYR A 12 13.48 24.83 -7.51
CA TYR A 12 12.08 24.79 -7.94
C TYR A 12 11.90 25.39 -9.34
N GLU A 13 12.70 26.39 -9.71
CA GLU A 13 12.67 27.07 -11.00
C GLU A 13 13.02 26.15 -12.18
N MET A 14 13.65 25.01 -11.89
CA MET A 14 13.98 23.97 -12.86
C MET A 14 12.86 22.93 -13.03
N LEU A 15 11.76 23.07 -12.29
CA LEU A 15 10.64 22.13 -12.29
C LEU A 15 9.39 22.73 -12.96
N THR A 16 8.71 21.88 -13.73
CA THR A 16 7.35 22.15 -14.18
C THR A 16 6.37 21.71 -13.09
N PRO A 17 5.29 22.49 -12.80
CA PRO A 17 4.23 22.06 -11.89
C PRO A 17 3.73 20.64 -12.18
N GLY A 18 3.52 19.84 -11.13
CA GLY A 18 3.17 18.43 -11.25
C GLY A 18 4.34 17.45 -11.34
N PHE A 19 5.59 17.92 -11.35
CA PHE A 19 6.78 17.07 -11.21
C PHE A 19 7.58 17.41 -9.95
N GLU A 20 8.42 16.47 -9.55
CA GLU A 20 9.44 16.67 -8.53
C GLU A 20 10.76 16.03 -8.97
N ALA A 21 11.88 16.53 -8.45
CA ALA A 21 13.19 15.98 -8.70
C ALA A 21 14.18 16.16 -7.55
N VAL A 22 15.12 15.23 -7.44
CA VAL A 22 16.25 15.32 -6.49
C VAL A 22 17.58 15.18 -7.19
N TRP A 23 18.61 15.81 -6.64
CA TRP A 23 19.97 15.60 -7.10
C TRP A 23 20.49 14.23 -6.68
N MET A 24 21.15 13.54 -7.62
CA MET A 24 21.73 12.23 -7.34
C MET A 24 23.09 12.33 -6.65
N GLY A 25 23.74 13.49 -6.73
CA GLY A 25 25.09 13.72 -6.22
C GLY A 25 26.18 13.10 -7.10
N LYS A 26 25.90 12.94 -8.40
CA LYS A 26 26.80 12.36 -9.40
C LYS A 26 26.80 13.21 -10.66
N LYS A 27 27.91 13.19 -11.40
CA LYS A 27 28.00 13.80 -12.74
C LYS A 27 27.93 12.72 -13.82
N LEU A 28 27.51 13.12 -15.02
CA LEU A 28 27.55 12.28 -16.21
C LEU A 28 29.01 12.09 -16.64
N GLU A 29 29.47 10.85 -16.58
CA GLU A 29 30.79 10.44 -17.08
C GLU A 29 30.62 9.63 -18.38
N GLU A 30 31.67 9.54 -19.20
CA GLU A 30 31.64 8.74 -20.43
C GLU A 30 31.28 7.29 -20.13
N GLY A 31 30.32 6.74 -20.88
CA GLY A 31 29.81 5.38 -20.66
C GLY A 31 28.77 5.25 -19.53
N THR A 32 28.42 6.33 -18.82
CA THR A 32 27.35 6.30 -17.81
C THR A 32 26.01 6.03 -18.49
N LYS A 33 25.39 4.89 -18.16
CA LYS A 33 24.03 4.57 -18.59
C LYS A 33 23.02 5.14 -17.61
N LEU A 34 22.31 6.18 -18.03
CA LEU A 34 21.20 6.75 -17.27
C LEU A 34 20.00 5.80 -17.27
N LYS A 35 19.30 5.73 -16.14
CA LYS A 35 17.99 5.09 -16.06
C LYS A 35 16.98 5.86 -16.91
N LYS A 36 16.47 5.24 -17.98
CA LYS A 36 15.48 5.87 -18.86
C LYS A 36 14.08 5.79 -18.28
N VAL A 37 13.26 6.75 -18.69
CA VAL A 37 11.82 6.73 -18.42
C VAL A 37 11.22 5.41 -18.93
N GLY A 38 10.47 4.74 -18.05
CA GLY A 38 9.81 3.48 -18.36
C GLY A 38 10.68 2.23 -18.27
N GLU A 39 11.95 2.33 -17.88
CA GLU A 39 12.79 1.16 -17.59
C GLU A 39 12.42 0.49 -16.26
N SER A 40 11.84 1.25 -15.33
CA SER A 40 11.40 0.71 -14.04
C SER A 40 9.95 0.27 -14.07
N LYS A 41 9.66 -0.77 -13.30
CA LYS A 41 8.32 -1.27 -13.06
C LYS A 41 8.06 -1.28 -11.57
N ASP A 42 6.83 -1.00 -11.16
CA ASP A 42 6.43 -1.23 -9.77
C ASP A 42 6.27 -2.73 -9.50
N GLU A 43 5.92 -3.06 -8.26
CA GLU A 43 5.67 -4.44 -7.82
C GLU A 43 4.51 -5.11 -8.59
N ALA A 44 3.62 -4.33 -9.19
CA ALA A 44 2.53 -4.82 -10.03
C ALA A 44 2.91 -4.91 -11.53
N GLY A 45 4.16 -4.59 -11.88
CA GLY A 45 4.65 -4.58 -13.26
C GLY A 45 4.28 -3.34 -14.07
N ALA A 46 3.64 -2.34 -13.46
CA ALA A 46 3.27 -1.10 -14.14
C ALA A 46 4.52 -0.25 -14.41
N VAL A 47 4.60 0.28 -15.63
CA VAL A 47 5.75 1.05 -16.11
C VAL A 47 5.82 2.39 -15.39
N LEU A 48 6.93 2.60 -14.71
CA LEU A 48 7.19 3.76 -13.87
C LEU A 48 7.66 4.93 -14.73
N GLN A 49 6.96 6.05 -14.62
CA GLN A 49 7.24 7.27 -15.37
C GLN A 49 8.14 8.18 -14.53
N GLU A 50 9.38 7.74 -14.43
CA GLU A 50 10.46 8.29 -13.63
C GLU A 50 11.79 8.01 -14.35
N GLY A 51 12.81 8.82 -14.13
CA GLY A 51 14.10 8.58 -14.78
C GLY A 51 15.20 9.50 -14.29
N GLU A 52 16.42 9.19 -14.74
CA GLU A 52 17.58 10.03 -14.56
C GLU A 52 17.76 10.95 -15.77
N PHE A 53 18.07 12.20 -15.48
CA PHE A 53 18.26 13.28 -16.43
C PHE A 53 19.54 14.03 -16.08
N VAL A 54 19.99 14.86 -17.02
CA VAL A 54 21.26 15.60 -16.90
C VAL A 54 20.99 17.07 -17.14
N ASP A 55 21.54 17.93 -16.28
CA ASP A 55 21.47 19.37 -16.45
C ASP A 55 22.57 19.89 -17.41
N LYS A 56 22.67 21.21 -17.56
CA LYS A 56 23.68 21.84 -18.43
C LYS A 56 25.12 21.68 -17.93
N GLU A 57 25.31 21.37 -16.66
CA GLU A 57 26.62 21.21 -16.00
C GLU A 57 27.02 19.74 -15.82
N SER A 58 26.28 18.85 -16.49
CA SER A 58 26.42 17.40 -16.41
C SER A 58 26.07 16.80 -15.05
N ASN A 59 25.34 17.51 -14.18
CA ASN A 59 24.84 16.94 -12.92
C ASN A 59 23.64 16.03 -13.20
N ILE A 60 23.64 14.83 -12.61
CA ILE A 60 22.54 13.88 -12.73
C ILE A 60 21.48 14.19 -11.67
N TYR A 61 20.23 14.31 -12.12
CA TYR A 61 19.05 14.41 -11.25
C TYR A 61 18.04 13.33 -11.60
N TYR A 62 17.24 12.97 -10.61
CA TYR A 62 16.16 12.00 -10.77
C TYR A 62 14.82 12.71 -10.71
N LYS A 63 14.00 12.56 -11.75
CA LYS A 63 12.71 13.24 -11.90
C LYS A 63 11.57 12.23 -11.96
N TRP A 64 10.45 12.56 -11.32
CA TRP A 64 9.23 11.76 -11.35
C TRP A 64 7.97 12.64 -11.40
N SER A 65 6.87 12.03 -11.82
CA SER A 65 5.55 12.66 -11.80
C SER A 65 4.91 12.58 -10.42
N LEU A 66 4.32 13.70 -10.00
CA LEU A 66 3.48 13.79 -8.81
C LEU A 66 2.01 13.43 -9.10
N TRP A 67 1.69 13.13 -10.36
CA TRP A 67 0.37 12.74 -10.89
C TRP A 67 0.45 11.34 -11.51
N SER A 68 0.58 10.31 -10.67
CA SER A 68 0.65 8.89 -11.07
C SER A 68 1.70 8.60 -12.17
N PHE A 69 1.62 7.44 -12.84
CA PHE A 69 2.59 6.98 -13.84
C PHE A 69 2.43 7.65 -15.22
N THR A 70 2.52 8.99 -15.31
CA THR A 70 2.75 9.67 -16.59
C THR A 70 3.69 10.86 -16.45
N LEU A 71 4.76 10.89 -17.26
CA LEU A 71 5.59 12.08 -17.49
C LEU A 71 5.08 12.92 -18.67
N ASP A 72 4.07 12.44 -19.38
CA ASP A 72 3.46 13.14 -20.51
C ASP A 72 2.37 14.10 -20.00
N GLU A 73 2.68 15.40 -20.04
CA GLU A 73 1.75 16.48 -19.67
C GLU A 73 0.52 16.54 -20.58
N SER A 74 0.58 16.00 -21.80
CA SER A 74 -0.57 15.96 -22.71
C SER A 74 -1.65 14.98 -22.22
N ALA A 75 -1.25 13.96 -21.45
CA ALA A 75 -2.16 12.99 -20.84
C ALA A 75 -2.87 13.50 -19.57
N TRP A 76 -2.51 14.69 -19.07
CA TRP A 76 -3.18 15.28 -17.91
C TRP A 76 -4.58 15.78 -18.24
N ASP A 77 -5.54 15.40 -17.42
CA ASP A 77 -6.91 15.89 -17.53
C ASP A 77 -7.07 17.34 -17.03
N ASP A 78 -8.25 17.91 -17.22
CA ASP A 78 -8.54 19.29 -16.81
C ASP A 78 -8.42 19.52 -15.30
N LYS A 79 -8.58 18.48 -14.49
CA LYS A 79 -8.51 18.55 -13.03
C LYS A 79 -7.07 18.67 -12.57
N ILE A 80 -6.18 17.82 -13.11
CA ILE A 80 -4.72 17.93 -12.91
C ILE A 80 -4.24 19.30 -13.39
N ARG A 81 -4.66 19.73 -14.59
CA ARG A 81 -4.27 21.05 -15.14
C ARG A 81 -4.72 22.20 -14.25
N TYR A 82 -5.94 22.13 -13.70
CA TYR A 82 -6.43 23.14 -12.76
C TYR A 82 -5.59 23.20 -11.48
N ILE A 83 -5.28 22.04 -10.87
CA ILE A 83 -4.47 22.00 -9.65
C ILE A 83 -3.02 22.45 -9.93
N ASN A 84 -2.45 22.14 -11.09
CA ASN A 84 -1.14 22.66 -11.51
C ASN A 84 -1.16 24.18 -11.72
N LYS A 85 -2.27 24.77 -12.19
CA LYS A 85 -2.43 26.23 -12.24
C LYS A 85 -2.49 26.84 -10.84
N MET A 86 -3.08 26.15 -9.85
CA MET A 86 -3.00 26.59 -8.45
C MET A 86 -1.53 26.61 -7.99
N GLN A 87 -0.77 25.53 -8.25
CA GLN A 87 0.66 25.45 -7.92
C GLN A 87 1.45 26.61 -8.55
N GLN A 88 1.22 26.89 -9.83
CA GLN A 88 1.93 27.95 -10.55
C GLN A 88 1.72 29.34 -9.92
N LYS A 89 0.50 29.63 -9.43
CA LYS A 89 0.17 30.90 -8.77
C LYS A 89 0.88 31.10 -7.43
N LEU A 90 1.31 30.02 -6.77
CA LEU A 90 2.05 30.10 -5.50
C LEU A 90 3.49 30.59 -5.70
N GLY A 91 4.05 30.46 -6.91
CA GLY A 91 5.46 30.74 -7.16
C GLY A 91 6.38 29.65 -6.59
N PRO A 92 7.64 29.99 -6.24
CA PRO A 92 8.57 29.07 -5.62
C PRO A 92 8.04 28.47 -4.31
N LEU A 93 8.19 27.15 -4.16
CA LEU A 93 7.78 26.41 -2.96
C LEU A 93 8.99 26.01 -2.13
N ASP A 94 8.88 26.11 -0.81
CA ASP A 94 9.90 25.60 0.11
C ASP A 94 9.93 24.06 0.15
N ASP A 95 11.04 23.52 0.65
CA ASP A 95 11.27 22.07 0.70
C ASP A 95 10.30 21.33 1.63
N ASP A 96 9.82 21.94 2.72
CA ASP A 96 8.86 21.32 3.64
C ASP A 96 7.52 21.11 2.93
N THR A 97 7.04 22.12 2.20
CA THR A 97 5.85 22.09 1.36
C THR A 97 5.97 21.05 0.24
N ARG A 98 7.12 21.02 -0.44
CA ARG A 98 7.41 20.05 -1.51
C ARG A 98 7.45 18.61 -0.98
N ARG A 99 8.00 18.39 0.22
CA ARG A 99 7.97 17.09 0.91
C ARG A 99 6.54 16.63 1.19
N ILE A 100 5.66 17.53 1.65
CA ILE A 100 4.25 17.20 1.85
C ILE A 100 3.59 16.83 0.52
N ARG A 101 3.83 17.59 -0.55
CA ARG A 101 3.28 17.28 -1.88
C ARG A 101 3.76 15.94 -2.42
N ALA A 102 5.04 15.61 -2.26
CA ALA A 102 5.61 14.33 -2.64
C ALA A 102 5.01 13.18 -1.80
N GLN A 103 4.81 13.42 -0.50
CA GLN A 103 4.14 12.46 0.39
C GLN A 103 2.68 12.19 -0.02
N ILE A 104 1.95 13.23 -0.47
CA ILE A 104 0.60 13.07 -1.05
C ILE A 104 0.66 12.24 -2.34
N ALA A 105 1.64 12.48 -3.22
CA ALA A 105 1.79 11.71 -4.47
C ALA A 105 2.07 10.23 -4.20
N GLY A 106 2.86 9.94 -3.17
CA GLY A 106 3.22 8.59 -2.77
C GLY A 106 2.15 7.86 -1.95
N LEU A 107 1.07 8.54 -1.56
CA LEU A 107 -0.03 7.94 -0.82
C LEU A 107 -0.67 6.83 -1.65
N VAL A 108 -0.71 5.62 -1.09
CA VAL A 108 -1.45 4.48 -1.64
C VAL A 108 -2.58 4.11 -0.68
N HIS A 109 -3.78 3.89 -1.22
CA HIS A 109 -4.95 3.54 -0.42
C HIS A 109 -4.91 2.07 0.02
N CYS A 110 -3.99 1.73 0.94
CA CYS A 110 -3.84 0.40 1.53
C CYS A 110 -4.57 0.32 2.88
N ASP A 111 -5.55 -0.58 3.02
CA ASP A 111 -6.53 -0.60 4.14
C ASP A 111 -5.93 -0.47 5.55
N SER A 112 -4.94 -1.27 5.91
CA SER A 112 -4.49 -1.36 7.31
C SER A 112 -3.82 -0.08 7.83
N GLY A 113 -3.19 0.71 6.95
CA GLY A 113 -2.43 1.91 7.33
C GLY A 113 -3.03 3.24 6.83
N PHE A 114 -3.97 3.19 5.88
CA PHE A 114 -4.48 4.38 5.20
C PHE A 114 -4.92 5.52 6.13
N PRO A 115 -5.81 5.32 7.13
CA PRO A 115 -6.28 6.44 7.94
C PRO A 115 -5.14 7.12 8.72
N VAL A 116 -4.16 6.35 9.21
CA VAL A 116 -3.03 6.88 9.97
C VAL A 116 -2.11 7.74 9.07
N THR A 117 -1.86 7.29 7.85
CA THR A 117 -1.06 8.05 6.87
C THR A 117 -1.81 9.29 6.39
N ALA A 118 -3.11 9.17 6.10
CA ALA A 118 -3.95 10.29 5.70
C ALA A 118 -3.99 11.37 6.79
N ASP A 119 -4.20 10.97 8.05
CA ASP A 119 -4.17 11.88 9.20
C ASP A 119 -2.82 12.59 9.35
N GLN A 120 -1.69 11.88 9.20
CA GLN A 120 -0.37 12.52 9.24
C GLN A 120 -0.17 13.53 8.09
N ILE A 121 -0.65 13.21 6.89
CA ILE A 121 -0.57 14.14 5.75
C ILE A 121 -1.43 15.37 6.03
N LEU A 122 -2.66 15.20 6.50
CA LEU A 122 -3.55 16.33 6.86
C LEU A 122 -2.92 17.21 7.93
N ASP A 123 -2.37 16.60 8.97
CA ASP A 123 -1.67 17.27 10.06
C ASP A 123 -0.43 18.03 9.55
N ALA A 124 0.31 17.45 8.59
CA ALA A 124 1.43 18.10 7.96
C ALA A 124 1.01 19.28 7.08
N ILE A 125 -0.13 19.19 6.37
CA ILE A 125 -0.72 20.34 5.65
C ILE A 125 -1.11 21.42 6.66
N GLY A 126 -1.75 21.05 7.76
CA GLY A 126 -2.17 21.96 8.82
C GLY A 126 -1.01 22.74 9.45
N ARG A 127 0.10 22.06 9.71
CA ARG A 127 1.29 22.60 10.38
C ARG A 127 2.38 23.10 9.43
N GLY A 128 2.26 22.83 8.13
CA GLY A 128 3.26 23.19 7.11
C GLY A 128 4.52 22.31 7.09
N LYS A 129 4.55 21.17 7.81
CA LYS A 129 5.75 20.30 7.87
C LYS A 129 5.42 18.84 8.19
N LEU A 130 6.10 17.91 7.53
CA LEU A 130 6.06 16.49 7.88
C LEU A 130 6.77 16.21 9.21
N PRO A 131 6.27 15.29 10.06
CA PRO A 131 7.02 14.84 11.23
C PRO A 131 8.27 14.06 10.81
N ASP A 132 9.27 14.00 11.69
CA ASP A 132 10.48 13.22 11.48
C ASP A 132 10.60 12.10 12.56
N PRO A 133 10.58 10.81 12.17
CA PRO A 133 10.34 10.30 10.81
C PRO A 133 8.85 10.31 10.43
N ALA A 134 8.58 10.59 9.15
CA ALA A 134 7.24 10.47 8.57
C ALA A 134 6.90 9.00 8.29
N PHE A 135 5.59 8.70 8.24
CA PHE A 135 5.10 7.39 7.82
C PHE A 135 5.42 7.14 6.35
N HIS A 136 5.65 5.88 6.02
CA HIS A 136 5.77 5.45 4.63
C HIS A 136 4.39 5.53 3.96
N ALA A 137 4.23 6.42 2.97
CA ALA A 137 2.91 6.70 2.40
C ALA A 137 2.43 5.65 1.40
N GLY A 138 3.31 4.77 0.94
CA GLY A 138 3.01 3.75 -0.06
C GLY A 138 4.22 3.42 -0.93
N CYS A 139 4.07 2.47 -1.85
CA CYS A 139 5.18 1.89 -2.61
C CYS A 139 5.86 2.84 -3.61
N TRP A 140 5.35 4.06 -3.79
CA TRP A 140 5.80 5.02 -4.81
C TRP A 140 6.38 6.29 -4.16
N HIS A 141 7.67 6.59 -4.40
CA HIS A 141 8.35 7.83 -3.98
C HIS A 141 8.02 8.36 -2.57
N SER A 142 7.80 7.46 -1.60
CA SER A 142 7.49 7.87 -0.23
C SER A 142 8.63 8.68 0.38
N MET A 143 8.29 9.79 1.03
CA MET A 143 9.22 10.64 1.76
C MET A 143 9.37 10.23 3.23
N GLY A 144 8.55 9.30 3.70
CA GLY A 144 8.66 8.71 5.04
C GLY A 144 9.21 7.30 5.03
N THR A 145 9.66 6.89 6.21
CA THR A 145 10.42 5.65 6.49
C THR A 145 9.83 4.84 7.64
N LYS A 146 8.89 5.43 8.40
CA LYS A 146 8.21 4.78 9.53
C LYS A 146 7.07 3.89 9.01
N THR A 147 6.97 2.64 9.49
CA THR A 147 5.84 1.77 9.13
C THR A 147 4.49 2.36 9.57
N THR A 148 3.48 2.20 8.73
CA THR A 148 2.08 2.58 9.03
C THR A 148 1.39 1.61 9.97
N GLN A 149 2.01 0.46 10.23
CA GLN A 149 1.49 -0.59 11.10
C GLN A 149 2.34 -0.66 12.38
N PRO A 150 1.90 -0.03 13.48
CA PRO A 150 2.66 -0.06 14.72
C PRO A 150 2.84 -1.50 15.21
N ARG A 151 4.04 -1.81 15.67
CA ARG A 151 4.42 -3.12 16.22
C ARG A 151 4.32 -4.29 15.23
N GLN A 152 4.40 -4.02 13.92
CA GLN A 152 4.34 -5.06 12.91
C GLN A 152 5.47 -6.11 13.02
N PRO A 153 6.75 -5.74 13.21
CA PRO A 153 7.81 -6.74 13.44
C PRO A 153 7.53 -7.63 14.66
N GLU A 154 6.99 -7.06 15.74
CA GLU A 154 6.60 -7.79 16.94
C GLU A 154 5.44 -8.75 16.66
N ALA A 155 4.46 -8.34 15.85
CA ALA A 155 3.39 -9.23 15.41
C ALA A 155 3.95 -10.40 14.57
N MET A 156 4.88 -10.14 13.66
CA MET A 156 5.54 -11.18 12.86
C MET A 156 6.37 -12.14 13.72
N GLN A 157 7.07 -11.63 14.74
CA GLN A 157 7.80 -12.46 15.72
C GLN A 157 6.86 -13.38 16.51
N VAL A 158 5.70 -12.87 16.92
CA VAL A 158 4.71 -13.70 17.61
C VAL A 158 4.16 -14.78 16.68
N ILE A 159 3.90 -14.46 15.41
CA ILE A 159 3.48 -15.45 14.40
C ILE A 159 4.58 -16.50 14.23
N GLU A 160 5.84 -16.09 14.02
CA GLU A 160 6.99 -16.98 13.88
C GLU A 160 7.11 -17.94 15.07
N GLU A 161 7.14 -17.40 16.28
CA GLU A 161 7.30 -18.17 17.51
C GLU A 161 6.10 -19.11 17.74
N THR A 162 4.90 -18.70 17.34
CA THR A 162 3.69 -19.55 17.39
C THR A 162 3.86 -20.79 16.52
N LEU A 163 4.33 -20.61 15.28
CA LEU A 163 4.52 -21.71 14.34
C LEU A 163 5.67 -22.62 14.75
N LEU A 164 6.80 -22.06 15.17
CA LEU A 164 7.96 -22.85 15.62
C LEU A 164 7.63 -23.67 16.87
N ARG A 165 7.01 -23.06 17.88
CA ARG A 165 6.63 -23.77 19.11
C ARG A 165 5.58 -24.84 18.88
N TYR A 166 4.64 -24.60 17.96
CA TYR A 166 3.69 -25.63 17.56
C TYR A 166 4.41 -26.85 16.96
N LEU A 167 5.37 -26.62 16.05
CA LEU A 167 6.17 -27.69 15.46
C LEU A 167 7.02 -28.45 16.49
N ASP A 168 7.44 -27.78 17.56
CA ASP A 168 8.15 -28.37 18.71
C ASP A 168 7.21 -29.08 19.72
N GLY A 169 5.90 -29.13 19.46
CA GLY A 169 4.90 -29.74 20.33
C GLY A 169 4.70 -29.01 21.66
N LYS A 170 5.02 -27.71 21.73
CA LYS A 170 4.81 -26.90 22.94
C LYS A 170 3.34 -26.50 23.07
N PRO A 171 2.82 -26.37 24.30
CA PRO A 171 1.43 -25.96 24.54
C PRO A 171 1.21 -24.48 24.22
N ALA A 172 -0.01 -24.15 23.78
CA ALA A 172 -0.42 -22.77 23.46
C ALA A 172 -0.39 -21.86 24.70
N GLU A 173 -0.65 -22.41 25.89
CA GLU A 173 -0.78 -21.68 27.16
C GLU A 173 0.49 -20.91 27.52
N GLU A 174 1.67 -21.46 27.23
CA GLU A 174 2.96 -20.79 27.44
C GLU A 174 3.07 -19.52 26.58
N LEU A 175 2.66 -19.62 25.31
CA LEU A 175 2.66 -18.49 24.38
C LEU A 175 1.60 -17.46 24.73
N ILE A 176 0.40 -17.89 25.14
CA ILE A 176 -0.67 -16.99 25.57
C ILE A 176 -0.27 -16.21 26.82
N SER A 177 0.42 -16.87 27.76
CA SER A 177 0.97 -16.21 28.95
C SER A 177 2.02 -15.15 28.57
N LYS A 178 2.89 -15.47 27.60
CA LYS A 178 3.91 -14.55 27.09
C LYS A 178 3.32 -13.39 26.26
N TYR A 179 2.28 -13.65 25.47
CA TYR A 179 1.67 -12.73 24.51
C TYR A 179 0.14 -12.66 24.66
N PRO A 180 -0.38 -12.14 25.78
CA PRO A 180 -1.83 -12.11 26.03
C PRO A 180 -2.61 -11.32 24.97
N PHE A 181 -1.98 -10.31 24.35
CA PHE A 181 -2.59 -9.53 23.26
C PHE A 181 -2.80 -10.35 21.97
N ALA A 182 -2.11 -11.47 21.80
CA ALA A 182 -2.19 -12.34 20.63
C ALA A 182 -2.97 -13.64 20.90
N ARG A 183 -3.59 -13.76 22.08
CA ARG A 183 -4.31 -14.96 22.54
C ARG A 183 -5.18 -15.60 21.45
N TRP A 184 -6.09 -14.82 20.87
CA TRP A 184 -7.03 -15.31 19.87
C TRP A 184 -6.38 -15.75 18.56
N PHE A 185 -5.21 -15.22 18.22
CA PHE A 185 -4.45 -15.71 17.06
C PHE A 185 -3.79 -17.06 17.38
N ILE A 186 -3.18 -17.18 18.56
CA ILE A 186 -2.51 -18.41 19.01
C ILE A 186 -3.53 -19.55 19.13
N GLU A 187 -4.62 -19.32 19.87
CA GLU A 187 -5.67 -20.33 20.09
C GLU A 187 -6.24 -20.83 18.75
N ARG A 188 -6.60 -19.92 17.83
CA ARG A 188 -7.12 -20.31 16.51
C ARG A 188 -6.10 -21.08 15.67
N THR A 189 -4.83 -20.72 15.74
CA THR A 189 -3.78 -21.41 14.97
C THR A 189 -3.61 -22.86 15.45
N TYR A 190 -3.56 -23.05 16.78
CA TYR A 190 -3.49 -24.39 17.38
C TYR A 190 -4.77 -25.20 17.10
N GLU A 191 -5.94 -24.56 17.16
CA GLU A 191 -7.21 -25.20 16.80
C GLU A 191 -7.21 -25.68 15.35
N TRP A 192 -6.78 -24.84 14.40
CA TRP A 192 -6.73 -25.21 12.98
C TRP A 192 -5.72 -26.32 12.69
N PHE A 193 -4.60 -26.33 13.40
CA PHE A 193 -3.55 -27.32 13.19
C PHE A 193 -3.84 -28.64 13.91
N GLY A 194 -4.63 -28.62 14.98
CA GLY A 194 -4.92 -29.81 15.80
C GLY A 194 -3.72 -30.25 16.64
N PRO A 195 -3.73 -31.49 17.16
CA PRO A 195 -2.57 -32.07 17.86
C PRO A 195 -1.37 -32.24 16.91
N VAL A 196 -0.16 -31.90 17.39
CA VAL A 196 1.08 -31.98 16.58
C VAL A 196 1.35 -33.40 16.07
N GLU A 197 0.92 -34.43 16.81
CA GLU A 197 1.06 -35.84 16.45
C GLU A 197 0.22 -36.20 15.22
N SER A 198 -0.88 -35.47 14.98
CA SER A 198 -1.73 -35.61 13.80
C SER A 198 -1.31 -34.70 12.64
N PHE A 199 -0.33 -33.81 12.88
CA PHE A 199 0.17 -32.86 11.88
C PHE A 199 1.10 -33.56 10.89
N THR A 200 0.63 -33.69 9.65
CA THR A 200 1.29 -34.48 8.61
C THR A 200 2.62 -33.86 8.17
N ASP A 201 3.50 -34.66 7.59
CA ASP A 201 4.79 -34.18 7.07
C ASP A 201 4.61 -33.17 5.93
N LEU A 202 3.56 -33.33 5.12
CA LEU A 202 3.15 -32.33 4.13
C LEU A 202 2.84 -30.98 4.78
N GLN A 203 2.03 -30.95 5.84
CA GLN A 203 1.71 -29.71 6.53
C GLN A 203 2.96 -29.07 7.16
N LYS A 204 3.88 -29.88 7.72
CA LYS A 204 5.18 -29.38 8.21
C LYS A 204 6.01 -28.73 7.11
N LEU A 205 6.06 -29.33 5.90
CA LEU A 205 6.76 -28.75 4.75
C LEU A 205 6.15 -27.40 4.35
N MET A 206 4.82 -27.30 4.35
CA MET A 206 4.13 -26.03 4.05
C MET A 206 4.41 -24.97 5.12
N VAL A 207 4.41 -25.31 6.41
CA VAL A 207 4.80 -24.37 7.48
C VAL A 207 6.25 -23.92 7.32
N LYS A 208 7.19 -24.83 7.02
CA LYS A 208 8.59 -24.47 6.73
C LYS A 208 8.68 -23.51 5.55
N ARG A 209 7.94 -23.76 4.47
CA ARG A 209 7.88 -22.89 3.29
C ARG A 209 7.37 -21.49 3.62
N LEU A 210 6.36 -21.39 4.49
CA LEU A 210 5.80 -20.14 5.00
C LEU A 210 6.80 -19.39 5.89
N LEU A 211 7.61 -20.10 6.68
CA LEU A 211 8.58 -19.53 7.61
C LEU A 211 9.84 -18.96 6.93
N LEU A 212 10.19 -19.41 5.72
CA LEU A 212 11.42 -18.96 5.02
C LEU A 212 11.65 -17.43 4.96
N PRO A 213 10.64 -16.59 4.64
CA PRO A 213 10.81 -15.14 4.61
C PRO A 213 10.77 -14.47 5.99
N PHE A 214 10.52 -15.20 7.08
CA PHE A 214 10.29 -14.57 8.39
C PHE A 214 11.51 -13.82 8.92
N GLU A 215 12.74 -14.23 8.57
CA GLU A 215 13.95 -13.45 8.87
C GLU A 215 13.86 -11.99 8.37
N PHE A 216 13.27 -11.77 7.20
CA PHE A 216 13.00 -10.44 6.67
C PHE A 216 11.78 -9.77 7.34
N LEU A 217 10.76 -10.53 7.70
CA LEU A 217 9.53 -10.00 8.29
C LEU A 217 9.65 -9.67 9.79
N THR A 218 10.61 -10.29 10.48
CA THR A 218 10.82 -10.19 11.93
C THR A 218 12.01 -9.32 12.31
N THR A 219 12.83 -8.90 11.33
CA THR A 219 14.07 -8.16 11.57
C THR A 219 13.81 -6.89 12.39
N ARG A 220 14.48 -6.82 13.56
CA ARG A 220 14.36 -5.78 14.59
C ARG A 220 15.07 -4.46 14.27
N THR A 221 15.32 -4.14 13.01
CA THR A 221 16.16 -2.99 12.63
C THR A 221 15.41 -1.66 12.78
N THR A 222 15.37 -1.17 14.02
CA THR A 222 15.56 0.23 14.41
C THR A 222 14.75 1.28 13.64
N ARG A 223 13.63 1.75 14.21
CA ARG A 223 12.91 3.01 13.88
C ARG A 223 12.49 3.28 12.42
N ASN A 224 12.96 2.51 11.45
CA ASN A 224 12.75 2.65 10.01
C ASN A 224 12.85 1.25 9.40
N THR A 225 11.73 0.70 8.91
CA THR A 225 11.69 -0.65 8.31
C THR A 225 12.54 -0.79 7.03
N ARG A 226 13.14 0.32 6.56
CA ARG A 226 14.14 0.35 5.48
C ARG A 226 15.61 0.22 5.94
N ASN A 227 15.89 0.16 7.24
CA ASN A 227 17.26 -0.06 7.72
C ASN A 227 17.68 -1.54 7.72
N THR A 228 16.82 -2.46 7.27
CA THR A 228 17.27 -3.80 6.89
C THR A 228 18.21 -3.63 5.70
N PRO A 229 19.52 -3.93 5.83
CA PRO A 229 20.46 -3.71 4.74
C PRO A 229 19.95 -4.38 3.47
N ASP A 230 20.04 -3.72 2.31
CA ASP A 230 19.60 -4.30 1.02
C ASP A 230 20.16 -5.72 0.82
N SER A 231 21.39 -5.97 1.31
CA SER A 231 22.02 -7.30 1.33
C SER A 231 21.25 -8.40 2.07
N VAL A 232 20.47 -8.09 3.11
CA VAL A 232 19.64 -9.08 3.84
C VAL A 232 18.39 -9.37 3.04
N ARG A 233 17.74 -8.33 2.49
CA ARG A 233 16.57 -8.49 1.62
C ARG A 233 16.92 -9.31 0.38
N GLU A 234 18.03 -9.01 -0.29
CA GLU A 234 18.51 -9.76 -1.46
C GLU A 234 18.82 -11.22 -1.11
N LYS A 235 19.50 -11.47 0.02
CA LYS A 235 19.79 -12.84 0.47
C LYS A 235 18.52 -13.65 0.76
N VAL A 236 17.56 -13.07 1.49
CA VAL A 236 16.28 -13.74 1.77
C VAL A 236 15.51 -13.96 0.47
N HIS A 237 15.46 -12.97 -0.42
CA HIS A 237 14.80 -13.09 -1.71
C HIS A 237 15.40 -14.22 -2.56
N SER A 238 16.73 -14.25 -2.71
CA SER A 238 17.44 -15.31 -3.44
C SER A 238 17.17 -16.69 -2.82
N ARG A 239 17.25 -16.83 -1.49
CA ARG A 239 16.96 -18.08 -0.78
C ARG A 239 15.52 -18.57 -0.95
N CYS A 240 14.55 -17.66 -1.05
CA CYS A 240 13.14 -17.99 -1.05
C CYS A 240 12.53 -18.15 -2.46
N TYR A 241 13.06 -17.46 -3.46
CA TYR A 241 12.32 -17.22 -4.71
C TYR A 241 13.14 -17.40 -6.00
N GLU A 242 14.45 -17.65 -5.94
CA GLU A 242 15.22 -17.95 -7.14
C GLU A 242 15.16 -19.45 -7.50
N SER A 243 15.29 -19.75 -8.79
CA SER A 243 15.30 -21.13 -9.26
C SER A 243 16.43 -21.93 -8.59
N GLY A 244 16.11 -23.13 -8.08
CA GLY A 244 17.06 -23.99 -7.36
C GLY A 244 17.35 -23.58 -5.90
N SER A 245 16.72 -22.51 -5.42
CA SER A 245 16.82 -22.07 -4.03
C SER A 245 16.11 -23.00 -3.04
N GLU A 246 16.22 -22.72 -1.75
CA GLU A 246 15.56 -23.48 -0.70
C GLU A 246 14.03 -23.44 -0.83
N GLY A 247 13.46 -22.28 -1.17
CA GLY A 247 12.02 -22.15 -1.42
C GLY A 247 11.53 -23.03 -2.57
N PHE A 248 12.27 -23.09 -3.67
CA PHE A 248 11.96 -23.96 -4.80
C PHE A 248 12.03 -25.45 -4.43
N LYS A 249 13.07 -25.85 -3.68
CA LYS A 249 13.21 -27.24 -3.21
C LYS A 249 12.03 -27.66 -2.32
N LEU A 250 11.58 -26.77 -1.44
CA LEU A 250 10.39 -27.02 -0.62
C LEU A 250 9.12 -27.12 -1.48
N ASP A 251 8.95 -26.25 -2.48
CA ASP A 251 7.81 -26.33 -3.40
C ASP A 251 7.80 -27.67 -4.16
N ASP A 252 8.96 -28.14 -4.63
CA ASP A 252 9.11 -29.44 -5.30
C ASP A 252 8.82 -30.62 -4.36
N GLU A 253 9.30 -30.54 -3.10
CA GLU A 253 9.05 -31.57 -2.09
C GLU A 253 7.56 -31.64 -1.71
N ILE A 254 6.92 -30.48 -1.50
CA ILE A 254 5.47 -30.37 -1.27
C ILE A 254 4.71 -31.00 -2.42
N SER A 255 5.06 -30.65 -3.66
CA SER A 255 4.41 -31.20 -4.85
C SER A 255 4.52 -32.72 -4.92
N LYS A 256 5.73 -33.26 -4.69
CA LYS A 256 6.00 -34.70 -4.70
C LYS A 256 5.24 -35.45 -3.60
N VAL A 257 5.29 -34.97 -2.36
CA VAL A 257 4.62 -35.61 -1.21
C VAL A 257 3.10 -35.60 -1.39
N ALA A 258 2.55 -34.51 -1.92
CA ALA A 258 1.12 -34.37 -2.16
C ALA A 258 0.63 -35.04 -3.46
N GLY A 259 1.54 -35.50 -4.32
CA GLY A 259 1.24 -35.99 -5.67
C GLY A 259 0.53 -34.92 -6.51
N LEU A 260 1.03 -33.68 -6.46
CA LEU A 260 0.58 -32.55 -7.25
C LEU A 260 1.46 -32.39 -8.50
N PRO A 261 1.02 -31.61 -9.50
CA PRO A 261 1.89 -31.08 -10.54
C PRO A 261 2.88 -30.06 -9.95
N ASP A 262 3.85 -29.64 -10.76
CA ASP A 262 4.73 -28.54 -10.41
C ASP A 262 3.91 -27.30 -10.00
N ILE A 263 4.30 -26.66 -8.91
CA ILE A 263 3.59 -25.48 -8.39
C ILE A 263 4.10 -24.27 -9.17
N HIS A 264 3.40 -23.81 -10.20
CA HIS A 264 3.87 -22.67 -11.00
C HIS A 264 3.64 -21.33 -10.31
N VAL A 265 4.42 -20.30 -10.68
CA VAL A 265 4.13 -18.90 -10.31
C VAL A 265 3.12 -18.29 -11.28
N ASP A 266 3.11 -18.76 -12.53
CA ASP A 266 2.20 -18.29 -13.55
C ASP A 266 0.75 -18.80 -13.34
N TYR A 267 -0.21 -17.89 -13.47
CA TYR A 267 -1.61 -18.19 -13.21
C TYR A 267 -2.23 -19.09 -14.29
N ALA A 268 -1.83 -18.95 -15.56
CA ALA A 268 -2.36 -19.78 -16.64
C ALA A 268 -1.90 -21.24 -16.49
N ASP A 269 -0.63 -21.44 -16.14
CA ASP A 269 -0.10 -22.78 -15.83
C ASP A 269 -0.80 -23.40 -14.62
N TYR A 270 -1.02 -22.61 -13.56
CA TYR A 270 -1.83 -23.05 -12.42
C TYR A 270 -3.23 -23.49 -12.84
N GLN A 271 -3.96 -22.69 -13.64
CA GLN A 271 -5.32 -23.02 -14.06
C GLN A 271 -5.36 -24.33 -14.84
N LYS A 272 -4.46 -24.48 -15.83
CA LYS A 272 -4.33 -25.68 -16.65
C LYS A 272 -4.10 -26.92 -15.80
N ASN A 273 -3.15 -26.86 -14.85
CA ASN A 273 -2.86 -27.99 -13.97
C ASN A 273 -4.04 -28.29 -13.03
N ALA A 274 -4.68 -27.26 -12.46
CA ALA A 274 -5.77 -27.40 -11.50
C ALA A 274 -7.04 -28.04 -12.09
N GLU A 275 -7.26 -27.96 -13.40
CA GLU A 275 -8.38 -28.61 -14.10
C GLU A 275 -8.25 -30.14 -14.13
N SER A 276 -7.03 -30.66 -14.09
CA SER A 276 -6.75 -32.10 -14.12
C SER A 276 -6.82 -32.80 -12.75
N LEU A 277 -7.03 -32.05 -11.67
CA LEU A 277 -6.95 -32.55 -10.29
C LEU A 277 -8.34 -32.86 -9.72
N THR A 278 -8.39 -33.84 -8.82
CA THR A 278 -9.56 -34.07 -7.96
C THR A 278 -9.80 -32.88 -7.04
N ASP A 279 -11.02 -32.71 -6.53
CA ASP A 279 -11.36 -31.57 -5.67
C ASP A 279 -10.43 -31.41 -4.46
N ALA A 280 -10.10 -32.50 -3.77
CA ALA A 280 -9.19 -32.47 -2.63
C ALA A 280 -7.78 -32.00 -3.03
N LYS A 281 -7.23 -32.54 -4.13
CA LYS A 281 -5.91 -32.12 -4.65
C LYS A 281 -5.94 -30.68 -5.18
N LYS A 282 -7.06 -30.25 -5.77
CA LYS A 282 -7.24 -28.90 -6.29
C LYS A 282 -7.23 -27.85 -5.18
N LYS A 283 -7.86 -28.14 -4.03
CA LYS A 283 -7.80 -27.29 -2.83
C LYS A 283 -6.37 -27.14 -2.32
N LEU A 284 -5.65 -28.25 -2.17
CA LEU A 284 -4.27 -28.25 -1.72
C LEU A 284 -3.34 -27.53 -2.70
N TYR A 285 -3.47 -27.80 -4.01
CA TYR A 285 -2.72 -27.13 -5.06
C TYR A 285 -2.96 -25.62 -5.05
N ARG A 286 -4.18 -25.18 -4.79
CA ARG A 286 -4.51 -23.75 -4.63
C ARG A 286 -3.79 -23.14 -3.42
N ILE A 287 -3.75 -23.82 -2.28
CA ILE A 287 -3.03 -23.32 -1.10
C ILE A 287 -1.55 -23.15 -1.44
N ALA A 288 -0.91 -24.20 -1.97
CA ALA A 288 0.50 -24.20 -2.33
C ALA A 288 0.84 -23.15 -3.41
N TYR A 289 0.02 -23.05 -4.45
CA TYR A 289 0.12 -22.01 -5.49
C TYR A 289 0.06 -20.60 -4.87
N THR A 290 -0.96 -20.32 -4.05
CA THR A 290 -1.10 -18.98 -3.48
C THR A 290 0.02 -18.61 -2.52
N MET A 291 0.65 -19.59 -1.86
CA MET A 291 1.87 -19.37 -1.08
C MET A 291 3.04 -19.02 -1.99
N ARG A 292 3.33 -19.83 -3.00
CA ARG A 292 4.44 -19.60 -3.93
C ARG A 292 4.32 -18.26 -4.66
N PHE A 293 3.13 -17.95 -5.17
CA PHE A 293 2.83 -16.69 -5.84
C PHE A 293 2.83 -15.51 -4.85
N GLY A 294 2.25 -15.69 -3.66
CA GLY A 294 1.92 -14.58 -2.78
C GLY A 294 2.96 -14.22 -1.72
N LEU A 295 3.90 -15.11 -1.40
CA LEU A 295 5.00 -14.87 -0.45
C LEU A 295 5.98 -13.78 -0.94
N PRO A 296 6.39 -13.73 -2.22
CA PRO A 296 7.19 -12.62 -2.74
C PRO A 296 6.57 -11.24 -2.47
N ASP A 297 5.25 -11.13 -2.54
CA ASP A 297 4.53 -9.85 -2.30
C ASP A 297 4.33 -9.53 -0.80
N THR A 298 4.80 -10.37 0.12
CA THR A 298 4.68 -10.05 1.55
C THR A 298 5.68 -8.95 1.92
N CYS A 299 5.24 -7.69 1.86
CA CYS A 299 6.00 -6.56 2.40
C CYS A 299 5.46 -6.10 3.75
N ASP A 300 6.29 -5.32 4.45
CA ASP A 300 5.91 -4.49 5.60
C ASP A 300 4.74 -3.55 5.25
N CYS A 301 4.67 -3.10 4.00
CA CYS A 301 3.62 -2.25 3.46
C CYS A 301 2.30 -2.96 3.07
N HIS A 302 2.26 -4.29 2.97
CA HIS A 302 1.21 -4.94 2.18
C HIS A 302 -0.10 -5.11 2.96
N HIS A 303 -1.16 -4.52 2.42
CA HIS A 303 -2.55 -4.56 2.92
C HIS A 303 -3.16 -5.96 3.02
N ALA A 304 -2.48 -7.00 2.51
CA ALA A 304 -2.95 -8.37 2.55
C ALA A 304 -1.97 -9.33 3.23
N THR A 305 -0.84 -8.90 3.82
CA THR A 305 0.12 -9.85 4.43
C THR A 305 -0.55 -10.71 5.50
N PHE A 306 -1.13 -10.09 6.53
CA PHE A 306 -1.83 -10.84 7.58
C PHE A 306 -3.02 -11.65 7.05
N ARG A 307 -3.73 -11.14 6.04
CA ARG A 307 -4.83 -11.86 5.37
C ARG A 307 -4.34 -13.11 4.62
N LYS A 308 -3.25 -12.98 3.86
CA LYS A 308 -2.62 -14.08 3.11
C LYS A 308 -2.12 -15.12 4.11
N MET A 309 -1.40 -14.68 5.16
CA MET A 309 -0.93 -15.54 6.24
C MET A 309 -2.07 -16.29 6.92
N GLU A 310 -3.12 -15.60 7.38
CA GLU A 310 -4.26 -16.24 8.04
C GLU A 310 -4.92 -17.30 7.14
N ARG A 311 -5.07 -17.02 5.84
CA ARG A 311 -5.59 -17.98 4.85
C ARG A 311 -4.67 -19.17 4.65
N TRP A 312 -3.36 -18.95 4.58
CA TRP A 312 -2.37 -20.03 4.45
C TRP A 312 -2.33 -20.91 5.69
N LEU A 313 -2.33 -20.31 6.89
CA LEU A 313 -2.40 -21.06 8.16
C LEU A 313 -3.68 -21.89 8.22
N TYR A 314 -4.83 -21.29 7.95
CA TYR A 314 -6.08 -22.04 7.91
C TYR A 314 -6.05 -23.18 6.88
N GLY A 315 -5.57 -22.92 5.67
CA GLY A 315 -5.48 -23.92 4.61
C GLY A 315 -4.50 -25.04 4.92
N ILE A 316 -3.36 -24.74 5.54
CA ILE A 316 -2.40 -25.75 6.01
C ILE A 316 -3.06 -26.62 7.08
N GLY A 317 -3.72 -26.03 8.08
CA GLY A 317 -4.33 -26.77 9.18
C GLY A 317 -5.51 -27.65 8.75
N THR A 318 -6.40 -27.10 7.91
CA THR A 318 -7.71 -27.70 7.63
C THR A 318 -7.83 -28.34 6.25
N GLY A 319 -6.87 -28.09 5.34
CA GLY A 319 -6.97 -28.46 3.93
C GLY A 319 -7.93 -27.58 3.10
N GLU A 320 -8.59 -26.60 3.73
CA GLU A 320 -9.57 -25.73 3.07
C GLU A 320 -8.97 -24.36 2.72
N PRO A 321 -9.07 -23.88 1.45
CA PRO A 321 -8.40 -22.66 1.02
C PRO A 321 -9.07 -21.36 1.49
N GLU A 322 -10.27 -21.44 2.08
CA GLU A 322 -11.03 -20.26 2.51
C GLU A 322 -11.60 -20.48 3.91
N ILE A 323 -11.45 -19.48 4.77
CA ILE A 323 -12.00 -19.45 6.13
C ILE A 323 -13.51 -19.17 6.05
N PRO A 324 -14.40 -20.09 6.48
CA PRO A 324 -15.85 -19.94 6.31
C PRO A 324 -16.44 -18.70 7.00
N THR A 325 -15.89 -18.33 8.15
CA THR A 325 -16.35 -17.16 8.93
C THR A 325 -15.89 -15.83 8.33
N ARG A 326 -15.01 -15.84 7.33
CA ARG A 326 -14.49 -14.62 6.72
C ARG A 326 -15.47 -14.06 5.70
N ILE A 327 -15.98 -12.88 5.98
CA ILE A 327 -16.83 -12.13 5.06
C ILE A 327 -15.96 -11.55 3.94
N LYS A 328 -16.24 -11.96 2.70
CA LYS A 328 -15.51 -11.46 1.52
C LYS A 328 -15.78 -9.97 1.32
N GLY A 329 -14.71 -9.19 1.22
CA GLY A 329 -14.80 -7.77 0.83
C GLY A 329 -14.98 -6.79 1.99
N THR A 330 -15.00 -7.23 3.25
CA THR A 330 -15.13 -6.37 4.43
C THR A 330 -14.08 -5.25 4.47
N GLU A 331 -12.80 -5.60 4.29
CA GLU A 331 -11.68 -4.64 4.27
C GLU A 331 -11.82 -3.64 3.12
N ARG A 332 -12.22 -4.12 1.93
CA ARG A 332 -12.47 -3.27 0.76
C ARG A 332 -13.63 -2.31 1.02
N LYS A 333 -14.70 -2.77 1.65
CA LYS A 333 -15.86 -1.96 2.01
C LYS A 333 -15.47 -0.89 3.04
N ARG A 334 -14.72 -1.26 4.08
CA ARG A 334 -14.21 -0.33 5.10
C ARG A 334 -13.32 0.74 4.48
N LEU A 335 -12.29 0.34 3.74
CA LEU A 335 -11.38 1.27 3.06
C LEU A 335 -12.14 2.24 2.14
N ARG A 336 -13.10 1.74 1.37
CA ARG A 336 -13.93 2.58 0.50
C ARG A 336 -14.71 3.64 1.28
N GLN A 337 -15.32 3.27 2.40
CA GLN A 337 -16.06 4.20 3.26
C GLN A 337 -15.13 5.26 3.86
N LEU A 338 -13.92 4.86 4.30
CA LEU A 338 -12.89 5.79 4.76
C LEU A 338 -12.52 6.80 3.66
N ILE A 339 -12.12 6.32 2.48
CA ILE A 339 -11.72 7.19 1.35
C ILE A 339 -12.86 8.16 1.01
N PHE A 340 -14.10 7.69 0.97
CA PHE A 340 -15.26 8.54 0.71
C PHE A 340 -15.38 9.66 1.75
N GLY A 341 -15.22 9.35 3.04
CA GLY A 341 -15.25 10.34 4.12
C GLY A 341 -14.17 11.41 3.98
N TYR A 342 -12.91 11.02 3.75
CA TYR A 342 -11.82 11.96 3.52
C TYR A 342 -12.05 12.81 2.26
N ALA A 343 -12.45 12.20 1.14
CA ALA A 343 -12.71 12.90 -0.11
C ALA A 343 -13.85 13.92 0.03
N LEU A 344 -14.95 13.52 0.68
CA LEU A 344 -16.09 14.40 0.94
C LEU A 344 -15.69 15.58 1.82
N ALA A 345 -14.97 15.33 2.91
CA ALA A 345 -14.56 16.37 3.84
C ALA A 345 -13.57 17.35 3.20
N LEU A 346 -12.62 16.86 2.40
CA LEU A 346 -11.69 17.69 1.63
C LEU A 346 -12.44 18.55 0.60
N ASP A 347 -13.37 17.97 -0.15
CA ASP A 347 -14.22 18.69 -1.12
C ASP A 347 -14.98 19.83 -0.45
N LYS A 348 -15.57 19.58 0.72
CA LYS A 348 -16.37 20.60 1.44
C LYS A 348 -15.50 21.65 2.14
N TRP A 349 -14.35 21.26 2.66
CA TRP A 349 -13.37 22.19 3.21
C TRP A 349 -12.84 23.14 2.13
N LEU A 350 -12.53 22.62 0.93
CA LEU A 350 -12.13 23.43 -0.25
C LEU A 350 -13.25 24.35 -0.75
N LEU A 351 -14.52 23.99 -0.55
CA LEU A 351 -15.66 24.88 -0.80
C LEU A 351 -15.84 25.95 0.30
N GLY A 352 -15.16 25.83 1.43
CA GLY A 352 -15.34 26.72 2.58
C GLY A 352 -16.59 26.45 3.39
N ILE A 353 -17.16 25.25 3.30
CA ILE A 353 -18.34 24.89 4.09
C ILE A 353 -17.87 24.62 5.53
N PRO A 354 -18.43 25.28 6.55
CA PRO A 354 -18.14 24.95 7.94
C PRO A 354 -18.56 23.51 8.28
N MET A 355 -17.74 22.83 9.08
CA MET A 355 -17.96 21.43 9.46
C MET A 355 -19.36 21.16 10.02
N GLN A 356 -19.88 22.08 10.83
CA GLN A 356 -21.18 21.95 11.48
C GLN A 356 -22.31 21.85 10.46
N PHE A 357 -22.28 22.65 9.39
CA PHE A 357 -23.27 22.58 8.33
C PHE A 357 -23.16 21.29 7.53
N LEU A 358 -21.93 20.84 7.22
CA LEU A 358 -21.74 19.53 6.58
C LEU A 358 -22.33 18.39 7.42
N LEU A 359 -22.09 18.38 8.73
CA LEU A 359 -22.63 17.34 9.61
C LEU A 359 -24.16 17.42 9.75
N LEU A 360 -24.73 18.62 9.74
CA LEU A 360 -26.19 18.82 9.74
C LEU A 360 -26.81 18.31 8.43
N ASP A 361 -26.23 18.66 7.28
CA ASP A 361 -26.71 18.22 5.96
C ASP A 361 -26.69 16.69 5.83
N LEU A 362 -25.69 16.03 6.40
CA LEU A 362 -25.56 14.58 6.39
C LEU A 362 -26.43 13.88 7.45
N GLY A 363 -26.84 14.58 8.51
CA GLY A 363 -27.57 14.00 9.65
C GLY A 363 -28.92 13.38 9.28
N HIS A 364 -29.48 13.76 8.13
CA HIS A 364 -30.75 13.25 7.61
C HIS A 364 -30.59 12.28 6.43
N ILE A 365 -29.36 11.98 6.00
CA ILE A 365 -29.08 11.15 4.81
C ILE A 365 -28.62 9.75 5.25
N GLY A 366 -29.43 8.74 4.93
CA GLY A 366 -29.11 7.33 5.19
C GLY A 366 -28.08 6.76 4.20
N LEU A 367 -26.78 7.02 4.41
CA LEU A 367 -25.71 6.48 3.55
C LEU A 367 -25.43 4.98 3.79
N GLY A 368 -25.81 4.43 4.94
CA GLY A 368 -25.51 3.05 5.33
C GLY A 368 -24.12 2.86 5.97
N PHE A 369 -23.45 3.96 6.28
CA PHE A 369 -22.20 4.06 7.04
C PHE A 369 -22.07 5.48 7.60
N ASP A 370 -21.29 5.62 8.69
CA ASP A 370 -21.02 6.91 9.33
C ASP A 370 -19.71 7.50 8.79
N LEU A 371 -19.74 8.80 8.47
CA LEU A 371 -18.64 9.58 7.93
C LEU A 371 -18.11 10.62 8.91
N LYS A 372 -18.75 10.74 10.08
CA LYS A 372 -18.50 11.81 11.04
C LYS A 372 -17.04 11.87 11.47
N ASN A 373 -16.41 10.71 11.68
CA ASN A 373 -15.02 10.66 12.16
C ASN A 373 -14.03 11.18 11.13
N GLU A 374 -14.19 10.81 9.87
CA GLU A 374 -13.32 11.25 8.78
C GLU A 374 -13.48 12.76 8.53
N ILE A 375 -14.72 13.27 8.60
CA ILE A 375 -15.01 14.70 8.52
C ILE A 375 -14.33 15.46 9.66
N LEU A 376 -14.52 15.01 10.90
CA LEU A 376 -13.92 15.64 12.08
C LEU A 376 -12.39 15.69 11.97
N ARG A 377 -11.75 14.62 11.52
CA ARG A 377 -10.28 14.56 11.35
C ARG A 377 -9.77 15.58 10.34
N VAL A 378 -10.38 15.64 9.15
CA VAL A 378 -9.98 16.59 8.10
C VAL A 378 -10.07 18.03 8.59
N TYR A 379 -11.21 18.42 9.17
CA TYR A 379 -11.40 19.78 9.67
C TYR A 379 -10.49 20.09 10.87
N ALA A 380 -10.29 19.14 11.78
CA ALA A 380 -9.40 19.32 12.94
C ALA A 380 -7.94 19.54 12.52
N HIS A 381 -7.46 18.80 11.52
CA HIS A 381 -6.07 18.92 11.07
C HIS A 381 -5.83 20.12 10.17
N LEU A 382 -6.73 20.44 9.24
CA LEU A 382 -6.54 21.59 8.34
C LEU A 382 -6.79 22.93 9.05
N GLY A 383 -7.70 22.94 10.02
CA GLY A 383 -8.18 24.15 10.71
C GLY A 383 -9.12 24.99 9.84
N GLU A 384 -9.52 26.15 10.37
CA GLU A 384 -10.39 27.10 9.67
C GLU A 384 -9.62 28.04 8.72
N GLU A 385 -8.34 28.28 9.00
CA GLU A 385 -7.49 29.14 8.18
C GLU A 385 -7.17 28.49 6.84
N ARG A 386 -7.58 29.15 5.75
CA ARG A 386 -7.38 28.71 4.38
C ARG A 386 -6.31 29.58 3.70
N THR A 387 -5.07 29.14 3.77
CA THR A 387 -3.98 29.76 3.01
C THR A 387 -3.90 29.16 1.60
N PRO A 388 -3.41 29.89 0.59
CA PRO A 388 -3.28 29.36 -0.77
C PRO A 388 -2.49 28.05 -0.86
N VAL A 389 -1.44 27.89 -0.04
CA VAL A 389 -0.63 26.66 0.03
C VAL A 389 -1.45 25.51 0.62
N LYS A 390 -2.19 25.75 1.72
CA LYS A 390 -3.06 24.72 2.32
C LYS A 390 -4.14 24.26 1.34
N GLU A 391 -4.78 25.20 0.64
CA GLU A 391 -5.79 24.88 -0.36
C GLU A 391 -5.24 24.05 -1.52
N TRP A 392 -4.06 24.40 -2.03
CA TRP A 392 -3.40 23.62 -3.07
C TRP A 392 -3.00 22.21 -2.61
N LEU A 393 -2.44 22.06 -1.41
CA LEU A 393 -2.10 20.74 -0.87
C LEU A 393 -3.35 19.91 -0.56
N ALA A 394 -4.40 20.51 -0.01
CA ALA A 394 -5.68 19.85 0.21
C ALA A 394 -6.33 19.41 -1.11
N ALA A 395 -6.22 20.23 -2.16
CA ALA A 395 -6.67 19.86 -3.52
C ALA A 395 -5.87 18.67 -4.09
N CYS A 396 -4.56 18.63 -3.85
CA CYS A 396 -3.72 17.50 -4.25
C CYS A 396 -4.10 16.21 -3.51
N LEU A 397 -4.37 16.28 -2.20
CA LEU A 397 -4.81 15.14 -1.40
C LEU A 397 -6.22 14.69 -1.81
N TRP A 398 -7.13 15.64 -2.08
CA TRP A 398 -8.46 15.37 -2.61
C TRP A 398 -8.37 14.62 -3.93
N HIS A 399 -7.54 15.09 -4.87
CA HIS A 399 -7.34 14.43 -6.16
C HIS A 399 -6.81 13.01 -5.97
N ASN A 400 -5.85 12.81 -5.06
CA ASN A 400 -5.37 11.48 -4.70
C ASN A 400 -6.53 10.61 -4.19
N ALA A 401 -7.30 11.05 -3.19
CA ALA A 401 -8.46 10.31 -2.67
C ALA A 401 -9.49 9.93 -3.75
N CYS A 402 -9.74 10.86 -4.70
CA CYS A 402 -10.70 10.69 -5.79
C CYS A 402 -10.23 9.78 -6.92
N TYR A 403 -8.98 9.88 -7.34
CA TYR A 403 -8.50 9.32 -8.61
C TYR A 403 -7.25 8.45 -8.51
N ASN A 404 -6.72 8.15 -7.31
CA ASN A 404 -5.50 7.37 -7.14
C ASN A 404 -5.47 6.12 -8.04
N THR A 405 -4.46 6.05 -8.91
CA THR A 405 -4.14 4.91 -9.78
C THR A 405 -2.78 4.29 -9.47
N THR A 406 -2.17 4.65 -8.33
CA THR A 406 -0.83 4.24 -7.95
C THR A 406 -0.79 2.72 -7.73
N GLY A 407 0.26 2.07 -8.26
CA GLY A 407 0.43 0.62 -8.21
C GLY A 407 -0.23 -0.17 -9.35
N GLY A 408 -0.72 0.51 -10.40
CA GLY A 408 -1.51 -0.11 -11.47
C GLY A 408 -2.95 -0.42 -11.05
N TRP A 409 -3.34 0.00 -9.84
CA TRP A 409 -4.63 -0.28 -9.24
C TRP A 409 -5.46 0.99 -9.15
N GLU A 410 -6.68 0.91 -9.64
CA GLU A 410 -7.68 1.97 -9.56
C GLU A 410 -8.29 2.07 -8.15
N PHE A 411 -7.63 2.77 -7.22
CA PHE A 411 -8.04 2.87 -5.82
C PHE A 411 -8.83 4.13 -5.44
N GLY A 412 -8.87 5.15 -6.31
CA GLY A 412 -9.67 6.35 -6.09
C GLY A 412 -11.17 6.06 -5.95
N ILE A 413 -11.90 6.85 -5.16
CA ILE A 413 -13.35 6.66 -4.97
C ILE A 413 -14.15 6.84 -6.27
N LEU A 414 -13.62 7.62 -7.23
CA LEU A 414 -14.23 7.85 -8.53
C LEU A 414 -13.75 6.87 -9.62
N ASN A 415 -12.80 5.99 -9.30
CA ASN A 415 -12.31 5.00 -10.26
C ASN A 415 -13.21 3.75 -10.30
N LYS A 416 -13.01 2.87 -11.28
CA LYS A 416 -13.89 1.71 -11.56
C LYS A 416 -14.15 0.83 -10.36
N ARG A 417 -13.15 0.67 -9.48
CA ARG A 417 -13.23 -0.19 -8.29
C ARG A 417 -14.28 0.26 -7.27
N HIS A 418 -14.58 1.55 -7.23
CA HIS A 418 -15.45 2.16 -6.22
C HIS A 418 -16.61 2.97 -6.79
N ARG A 419 -16.67 3.12 -8.12
CA ARG A 419 -17.67 3.88 -8.86
C ARG A 419 -19.12 3.58 -8.49
N GLU A 420 -19.50 2.31 -8.37
CA GLU A 420 -20.87 1.92 -7.96
C GLU A 420 -21.27 2.57 -6.62
N SER A 421 -20.35 2.56 -5.64
CA SER A 421 -20.61 3.19 -4.34
C SER A 421 -20.71 4.71 -4.45
N TYR A 422 -19.97 5.33 -5.37
CA TYR A 422 -20.08 6.77 -5.62
C TYR A 422 -21.42 7.13 -6.29
N GLU A 423 -21.89 6.29 -7.22
CA GLU A 423 -23.19 6.44 -7.86
C GLU A 423 -24.33 6.30 -6.84
N GLU A 424 -24.23 5.34 -5.92
CA GLU A 424 -25.18 5.18 -4.80
C GLU A 424 -25.25 6.40 -3.88
N THR A 425 -24.12 6.99 -3.50
CA THR A 425 -24.11 8.20 -2.66
C THR A 425 -24.59 9.42 -3.43
N THR A 426 -24.27 9.51 -4.72
CA THR A 426 -24.71 10.58 -5.61
C THR A 426 -26.22 10.56 -5.81
N ALA A 427 -26.82 9.37 -5.94
CA ALA A 427 -28.28 9.20 -6.00
C ALA A 427 -28.98 9.70 -4.73
N LYS A 428 -28.27 9.74 -3.60
CA LYS A 428 -28.72 10.31 -2.32
C LYS A 428 -28.36 11.79 -2.15
N GLY A 429 -27.85 12.44 -3.19
CA GLY A 429 -27.48 13.86 -3.18
C GLY A 429 -26.09 14.17 -2.61
N VAL A 430 -25.28 13.17 -2.27
CA VAL A 430 -23.95 13.37 -1.67
C VAL A 430 -22.86 13.11 -2.71
N LYS A 431 -22.18 14.18 -3.13
CA LYS A 431 -21.08 14.17 -4.10
C LYS A 431 -19.77 14.62 -3.49
N VAL A 432 -18.65 14.07 -3.98
CA VAL A 432 -17.29 14.35 -3.52
C VAL A 432 -16.46 15.17 -4.52
N ASP A 433 -17.07 15.66 -5.59
CA ASP A 433 -16.41 16.36 -6.70
C ASP A 433 -17.05 17.73 -7.03
N VAL A 434 -17.80 18.29 -6.09
CA VAL A 434 -18.51 19.56 -6.28
C VAL A 434 -17.53 20.72 -6.42
N TRP A 435 -16.47 20.72 -5.60
CA TRP A 435 -15.41 21.73 -5.66
C TRP A 435 -14.74 21.75 -7.03
N ILE A 436 -14.24 20.60 -7.50
CA ILE A 436 -13.50 20.57 -8.75
C ILE A 436 -14.41 20.91 -9.93
N THR A 437 -15.65 20.43 -9.93
CA THR A 437 -16.59 20.62 -11.05
C THR A 437 -16.96 22.10 -11.21
N ARG A 438 -17.06 22.85 -10.11
CA ARG A 438 -17.25 24.32 -10.17
C ARG A 438 -16.03 25.07 -10.72
N ASN A 439 -14.86 24.47 -10.66
CA ASN A 439 -13.58 25.10 -10.95
C ASN A 439 -12.94 24.63 -12.27
N THR A 440 -13.43 23.54 -12.84
CA THR A 440 -13.09 23.04 -14.16
C THR A 440 -14.34 23.09 -15.04
N PRO A 441 -14.55 24.16 -15.82
CA PRO A 441 -15.67 24.22 -16.76
C PRO A 441 -15.62 23.00 -17.68
N SER A 442 -16.73 22.28 -17.83
CA SER A 442 -16.83 21.26 -18.86
C SER A 442 -16.72 21.93 -20.23
N ASN A 443 -15.87 21.41 -21.12
CA ASN A 443 -15.84 21.80 -22.54
C ASN A 443 -17.13 21.37 -23.32
N ASN A 444 -18.23 21.09 -22.61
CA ASN A 444 -19.50 20.62 -23.14
C ASN A 444 -20.66 21.49 -22.64
N ASP A 445 -20.57 22.80 -22.83
CA ASP A 445 -21.75 23.69 -22.92
C ASP A 445 -21.79 24.34 -24.30
#